data_AF-A0A916WNH2-F1
#
_entry.id   AF-A0A916WNH2-F1
#
_cell.length_a   1.000
_cell.length_b   1.000
_cell.length_c   1.000
_cell.angle_alpha   90.00
_cell.angle_beta   90.00
_cell.angle_gamma   90.00
#
_symmetry.space_group_name_H-M   'P 1'
#
loop_
_entity.id
_entity.type
_entity.pdbx_description
1 polymer ?
#
loop_
_entity_poly.entity_id
_entity_poly.type
_entity_poly.pdbx_seq_one_letter_code
_entity_poly.pdbx_strand_id
1 'polypeptide(L)' 'MGRPDGFNYVRQGNEVLITHHGRRATTLRGRRALDFLEDVEMGDPQELMARLTGNYRHGNERQGRRKR' A
#
# COMPACT_ATOMS: atom_id res chain seq x y z
N MET A 1 -1.01 -13.98 -18.47
CA MET A 1 -0.25 -13.18 -17.48
C MET A 1 -1.05 -13.17 -16.20
N GLY A 2 -0.49 -13.67 -15.09
CA GLY A 2 -1.21 -13.78 -13.83
C GLY A 2 -1.45 -12.40 -13.22
N ARG A 3 -2.69 -12.12 -12.79
CA ARG A 3 -2.96 -10.94 -11.96
C ARG A 3 -2.27 -11.14 -10.62
N PRO A 4 -1.70 -10.09 -10.01
CA PRO A 4 -1.18 -10.18 -8.66
C PRO A 4 -2.29 -10.63 -7.72
N ASP A 5 -1.96 -11.59 -6.85
CA ASP A 5 -2.87 -12.15 -5.85
C ASP A 5 -2.11 -12.50 -4.56
N GLY A 6 -2.85 -12.88 -3.52
CA GLY A 6 -2.30 -13.33 -2.26
C GLY A 6 -1.82 -12.20 -1.34
N PHE A 7 -2.07 -10.94 -1.67
CA PHE A 7 -1.78 -9.82 -0.79
C PHE A 7 -2.92 -9.57 0.20
N ASN A 8 -2.54 -9.28 1.44
CA ASN A 8 -3.46 -8.86 2.51
C ASN A 8 -2.84 -7.70 3.28
N TYR A 9 -3.68 -6.83 3.83
CA TYR A 9 -3.24 -5.76 4.72
C TYR A 9 -4.04 -5.74 6.03
N VAL A 10 -3.40 -5.30 7.10
CA VAL A 10 -4.01 -5.09 8.41
C VAL A 10 -3.62 -3.72 8.92
N ARG A 11 -4.63 -2.90 9.26
CA ARG A 11 -4.40 -1.62 9.91
C ARG A 11 -4.16 -1.81 11.41
N GLN A 12 -3.10 -1.22 11.92
CA GLN A 12 -2.72 -1.22 13.34
C GLN A 12 -2.50 0.22 13.77
N GLY A 13 -3.56 0.88 14.23
CA GLY A 13 -3.53 2.31 14.56
C GLY A 13 -3.16 3.18 13.35
N ASN A 14 -1.96 3.75 13.38
CA ASN A 14 -1.38 4.60 12.34
C ASN A 14 -0.42 3.85 11.40
N GLU A 15 -0.38 2.52 11.50
CA GLU A 15 0.43 1.65 10.67
C GLU A 15 -0.47 0.72 9.84
N VAL A 16 0.06 0.24 8.72
CA VAL A 16 -0.55 -0.82 7.92
C VAL A 16 0.49 -1.88 7.65
N LEU A 17 0.24 -3.10 8.13
CA LEU A 17 1.05 -4.27 7.83
C LEU A 17 0.55 -4.91 6.54
N ILE A 18 1.43 -5.06 5.56
CA ILE A 18 1.12 -5.77 4.31
C ILE A 18 1.83 -7.12 4.32
N THR A 19 1.09 -8.15 3.92
CA THR A 19 1.55 -9.52 3.80
C THR A 19 1.29 -10.06 2.40
N HIS A 20 2.17 -10.93 1.93
CA HIS A 20 2.00 -11.67 0.68
C HIS A 20 2.11 -13.17 0.98
N HIS A 21 1.05 -13.93 0.66
CA HIS A 21 0.91 -15.35 1.01
C HIS A 21 1.29 -15.65 2.48
N GLY A 22 0.79 -14.82 3.40
CA GLY A 22 1.00 -14.98 4.85
C GLY A 22 2.37 -14.53 5.37
N ARG A 23 3.29 -14.09 4.50
CA ARG A 23 4.60 -13.54 4.90
C ARG A 23 4.55 -12.02 4.93
N ARG A 24 5.14 -11.41 5.97
CA ARG A 24 5.26 -9.94 6.06
C ARG A 24 6.07 -9.42 4.88
N ALA A 25 5.44 -8.61 4.04
CA ALA A 25 6.08 -8.00 2.89
C ALA A 25 6.63 -6.61 3.24
N THR A 26 5.80 -5.77 3.89
CA THR A 26 6.24 -4.45 4.37
C THR A 26 5.31 -3.90 5.45
N THR A 27 5.70 -2.80 6.11
CA THR A 27 4.86 -2.07 7.05
C THR A 27 4.90 -0.58 6.70
N LEU A 28 3.74 -0.02 6.39
CA LEU A 28 3.55 1.40 6.14
C LEU A 28 3.24 2.13 7.45
N ARG A 29 3.73 3.35 7.60
CA ARG A 29 3.57 4.15 8.82
C ARG A 29 3.12 5.57 8.51
N GLY A 30 2.33 6.14 9.41
CA GLY A 30 1.94 7.55 9.38
C GLY A 30 1.28 7.91 8.05
N ARG A 31 1.81 8.94 7.37
CA ARG A 31 1.21 9.44 6.12
C ARG A 31 1.11 8.37 5.03
N ARG A 32 2.13 7.52 4.88
CA ARG A 32 2.10 6.43 3.87
C ARG A 32 1.03 5.38 4.14
N ALA A 33 0.73 5.13 5.42
CA ALA A 33 -0.36 4.22 5.78
C ALA A 33 -1.72 4.82 5.41
N LEU A 34 -1.90 6.14 5.64
CA LEU A 34 -3.12 6.85 5.25
C LEU A 34 -3.29 6.90 3.73
N ASP A 35 -2.26 7.31 3.00
CA ASP A 35 -2.31 7.39 1.53
C ASP A 35 -2.63 6.00 0.93
N PHE A 36 -2.00 4.93 1.45
CA PHE A 36 -2.33 3.56 1.04
C PHE A 36 -3.81 3.21 1.27
N LEU A 37 -4.36 3.58 2.42
CA LEU A 37 -5.77 3.29 2.76
C LEU A 37 -6.73 4.05 1.83
N GLU A 38 -6.40 5.28 1.44
CA GLU A 38 -7.17 6.03 0.43
C GLU A 38 -7.06 5.36 -0.95
N ASP A 39 -5.86 4.94 -1.36
CA ASP A 39 -5.65 4.35 -2.68
C ASP A 39 -6.32 2.97 -2.84
N VAL A 40 -6.39 2.15 -1.78
CA VAL A 40 -7.12 0.86 -1.84
C VAL A 40 -8.63 1.02 -1.95
N GLU A 41 -9.20 2.16 -1.54
CA GLU A 41 -10.62 2.47 -1.75
C GLU A 41 -10.90 2.88 -3.21
N MET A 42 -9.90 3.43 -3.91
CA MET A 42 -10.02 3.95 -5.27
C MET A 42 -9.61 2.95 -6.36
N GLY A 43 -8.87 1.90 -6.02
CA GLY A 43 -8.24 0.98 -6.99
C GLY A 43 -8.27 -0.48 -6.59
N ASP A 44 -7.53 -1.32 -7.34
CA ASP A 44 -7.36 -2.73 -7.02
C ASP A 44 -6.29 -2.91 -5.92
N PRO A 45 -6.65 -3.39 -4.72
CA PRO A 45 -5.70 -3.55 -3.64
C PRO A 45 -4.58 -4.54 -3.95
N GLN A 46 -4.86 -5.60 -4.73
CA GLN A 46 -3.85 -6.60 -5.07
C GLN A 46 -2.77 -6.00 -5.98
N GLU A 47 -3.18 -5.26 -7.00
CA GLU A 47 -2.25 -4.57 -7.91
C GLU A 47 -1.42 -3.51 -7.17
N LEU A 48 -2.08 -2.76 -6.28
CA LEU A 48 -1.42 -1.73 -5.49
C LEU A 48 -0.38 -2.30 -4.54
N MET A 49 -0.74 -3.35 -3.78
CA MET A 49 0.18 -4.02 -2.87
C MET A 49 1.34 -4.67 -3.62
N ALA A 50 1.10 -5.30 -4.77
CA ALA A 50 2.15 -5.89 -5.60
C ALA A 50 3.17 -4.84 -6.08
N ARG A 51 2.71 -3.66 -6.52
CA ARG A 51 3.60 -2.55 -6.90
C ARG A 51 4.44 -2.08 -5.71
N LEU A 52 3.79 -1.92 -4.56
CA LEU A 52 4.43 -1.43 -3.34
C LEU A 52 5.52 -2.39 -2.83
N THR A 53 5.30 -3.70 -2.90
CA THR A 53 6.23 -4.72 -2.39
C THR A 53 7.23 -5.21 -3.44
N GLY A 54 6.95 -5.00 -4.72
CA GLY A 54 7.68 -5.62 -5.83
C GLY A 54 8.96 -4.90 -6.27
N ASN A 55 9.02 -3.56 -6.21
CA ASN A 55 10.20 -2.69 -6.40
C ASN A 55 9.75 -1.23 -6.63
N TYR A 56 9.16 -0.59 -5.61
CA TYR A 56 8.75 0.82 -5.72
C TYR A 56 9.95 1.78 -5.59
N ARG A 57 10.85 1.80 -6.57
CA ARG A 57 11.67 2.99 -6.87
C ARG A 57 10.91 3.76 -7.94
N HIS A 58 10.66 5.04 -7.66
CA HIS A 58 9.95 6.03 -8.49
C HIS A 58 8.42 5.97 -8.53
N GLY A 59 7.80 7.08 -8.11
CA GLY A 59 6.56 7.55 -8.75
C GLY A 59 5.27 7.40 -7.97
N ASN A 60 5.10 8.16 -6.88
CA ASN A 60 3.94 9.05 -6.79
C ASN A 60 4.29 10.24 -5.90
N GLU A 61 5.24 11.01 -6.41
CA GLU A 61 5.50 12.39 -6.01
C GLU A 61 4.32 13.27 -6.42
N ARG A 62 3.18 13.15 -5.71
CA ARG A 62 2.15 14.19 -5.52
C ARG A 62 0.89 13.54 -4.98
N GLN A 63 0.71 13.64 -3.67
CA GLN A 63 -0.47 14.30 -3.10
C GLN A 63 -0.15 14.74 -1.67
N GLY A 64 0.85 15.63 -1.57
CA GLY A 64 0.85 16.63 -0.51
C GLY A 64 -0.36 17.54 -0.72
N ARG A 65 -1.54 17.10 -0.28
CA ARG A 65 -2.73 17.95 -0.20
C ARG A 65 -2.42 19.02 0.84
N ARG A 66 -1.96 20.16 0.31
CA ARG A 66 -1.94 21.52 0.85
C ARG A 66 -2.80 21.62 2.11
N LYS A 67 -2.18 21.57 3.29
CA LYS A 67 -2.83 22.03 4.52
C LYS A 67 -2.79 23.56 4.52
N ARG A 68 -3.97 24.17 4.49
CA ARG A 68 -4.20 25.45 5.15
C ARG A 68 -4.51 25.18 6.61
#